data_AF-A0A0G1FTD2-F1
#
_entry.id   AF-A0A0G1FTD2-F1
#
_cell.length_a   1.000
_cell.length_b   1.000
_cell.length_c   1.000
_cell.angle_alpha   90.00
_cell.angle_beta   90.00
_cell.angle_gamma   90.00
#
_symmetry.space_group_name_H-M   'P 1'
#
loop_
_entity.id
_entity.type
_entity.pdbx_description
1 polymer ?
#
loop_
_entity_poly.entity_id
_entity_poly.type
_entity_poly.pdbx_seq_one_letter_code
_entity_poly.pdbx_strand_id
1 'polypeptide(L)'
;MPENKLGLNWSAAERALAEGTFSGYKIGILETEKLFEELLKTKQIPGDSTNRKIKYIQRFLSLPDKLDYSRHVYERIINEPHFEISRDETKHIISGYWQAPLSGFWPKQISAKPSPMESLSPTIFSYLSFCCGR
;
A
#
# COMPACT_ATOMS: atom_id res chain seq x y z
N MET A 1 -5.32 -2.11 -21.90
CA MET A 1 -4.47 -1.88 -20.71
C MET A 1 -5.30 -1.01 -19.78
N PRO A 2 -5.77 -1.48 -18.61
CA PRO A 2 -6.53 -0.60 -17.73
C PRO A 2 -5.54 0.42 -17.17
N GLU A 3 -5.62 1.66 -17.68
CA GLU A 3 -4.89 2.79 -17.14
C GLU A 3 -5.35 2.99 -15.69
N ASN A 4 -4.45 2.68 -14.77
CA ASN A 4 -4.69 2.92 -13.36
C ASN A 4 -4.77 4.43 -13.18
N LYS A 5 -5.88 4.97 -12.63
CA LYS A 5 -6.10 6.43 -12.48
C LYS A 5 -5.04 7.15 -11.61
N LEU A 6 -4.12 6.39 -11.01
CA LEU A 6 -2.97 6.85 -10.23
C LEU A 6 -1.64 6.85 -11.01
N GLY A 7 -1.59 6.31 -12.24
CA GLY A 7 -0.37 6.14 -13.04
C GLY A 7 0.61 5.08 -12.50
N LEU A 8 0.28 4.45 -11.37
CA LEU A 8 1.12 3.47 -10.69
C LEU A 8 1.10 2.13 -11.43
N ASN A 9 2.28 1.57 -11.70
CA ASN A 9 2.46 0.27 -12.33
C ASN A 9 2.55 -0.85 -11.28
N TRP A 10 1.50 -1.65 -11.18
CA TRP A 10 1.39 -2.72 -10.19
C TRP A 10 1.85 -4.08 -10.66
N SER A 11 2.24 -4.20 -11.92
CA SER A 11 2.57 -5.48 -12.55
C SER A 11 3.66 -6.25 -11.79
N ALA A 12 4.64 -5.55 -11.20
CA ALA A 12 5.69 -6.16 -10.40
C ALA A 12 5.13 -6.80 -9.11
N ALA A 13 4.32 -6.05 -8.35
CA ALA A 13 3.68 -6.57 -7.15
C ALA A 13 2.73 -7.72 -7.47
N GLU A 14 1.94 -7.61 -8.54
CA GLU A 14 1.01 -8.65 -8.96
C GLU A 14 1.69 -9.96 -9.34
N ARG A 15 2.77 -9.87 -10.12
CA ARG A 15 3.54 -11.05 -10.51
C ARG A 15 4.14 -11.74 -9.29
N ALA A 16 4.71 -10.96 -8.38
CA ALA A 16 5.30 -11.50 -7.15
C ALA A 16 4.25 -12.18 -6.25
N LEU A 17 3.06 -11.58 -6.11
CA LEU A 17 1.97 -12.18 -5.33
C LEU A 17 1.36 -13.41 -6.02
N ALA A 18 1.37 -13.46 -7.35
CA ALA A 18 0.87 -14.59 -8.13
C ALA A 18 1.78 -15.83 -8.04
N GLU A 19 3.07 -15.66 -7.74
CA GLU A 19 3.98 -16.79 -7.50
C GLU A 19 3.55 -17.64 -6.30
N GLY A 20 2.87 -17.03 -5.32
CA GLY A 20 2.34 -17.76 -4.16
C GLY A 20 3.41 -18.35 -3.24
N THR A 21 4.64 -17.86 -3.32
CA THR A 21 5.78 -18.31 -2.51
C THR A 21 6.09 -17.31 -1.40
N PHE A 22 6.79 -17.75 -0.35
CA PHE A 22 7.29 -16.86 0.71
C PHE A 22 8.13 -15.70 0.16
N SER A 23 8.98 -15.98 -0.84
CA SER A 23 9.79 -14.96 -1.51
C SER A 23 8.92 -14.00 -2.31
N GLY A 24 7.95 -14.51 -3.07
CA GLY A 24 7.01 -13.69 -3.84
C GLY A 24 6.18 -12.74 -2.96
N TYR A 25 5.77 -13.19 -1.78
CA TYR A 25 5.06 -12.33 -0.82
C TYR A 25 5.92 -11.19 -0.29
N LYS A 26 7.18 -11.44 0.04
CA LYS A 26 8.13 -10.38 0.44
C LYS A 26 8.31 -9.38 -0.69
N ILE A 27 8.55 -9.84 -1.92
CA ILE A 27 8.70 -8.96 -3.08
C ILE A 27 7.42 -8.15 -3.31
N GLY A 28 6.25 -8.75 -3.17
CA GLY A 28 4.96 -8.05 -3.27
C GLY A 28 4.83 -6.89 -2.27
N ILE A 29 5.27 -7.08 -1.02
CA ILE A 29 5.27 -6.03 0.01
C ILE A 29 6.31 -4.95 -0.32
N LEU A 30 7.51 -5.33 -0.74
CA LEU A 30 8.57 -4.38 -1.12
C LEU A 30 8.15 -3.49 -2.29
N GLU A 31 7.54 -4.07 -3.33
CA GLU A 31 7.00 -3.31 -4.46
C GLU A 31 5.83 -2.42 -4.03
N THR A 32 5.01 -2.88 -3.08
CA THR A 32 3.92 -2.06 -2.54
C THR A 32 4.43 -0.82 -1.80
N GLU A 33 5.49 -0.91 -0.99
CA GLU A 33 6.10 0.25 -0.33
C GLU A 33 6.64 1.25 -1.37
N LYS A 34 7.30 0.77 -2.44
CA LYS A 34 7.78 1.65 -3.52
C LYS A 34 6.64 2.42 -4.20
N LEU A 35 5.52 1.75 -4.47
CA LEU A 35 4.33 2.38 -5.05
C LEU A 35 3.69 3.38 -4.09
N PHE A 36 3.72 3.09 -2.78
CA PHE A 36 3.28 4.02 -1.75
C PHE A 36 4.17 5.26 -1.69
N GLU A 37 5.50 5.11 -1.75
CA GLU A 37 6.42 6.25 -1.83
C GLU A 37 6.19 7.10 -3.09
N GLU A 38 5.96 6.46 -4.23
CA GLU A 38 5.63 7.13 -5.48
C GLU A 38 4.32 7.90 -5.37
N LEU A 39 3.30 7.32 -4.72
CA LEU A 39 2.06 8.03 -4.41
C LEU A 39 2.33 9.29 -3.57
N LEU A 40 3.11 9.18 -2.50
CA LEU A 40 3.43 10.32 -1.62
C LEU A 40 4.19 11.42 -2.40
N LYS A 41 5.05 11.04 -3.36
CA LYS A 41 5.74 11.98 -4.25
C LYS A 41 4.76 12.65 -5.21
N THR A 42 3.91 11.88 -5.89
CA THR A 42 2.90 12.38 -6.83
C THR A 42 1.89 13.31 -6.15
N LYS A 43 1.56 13.04 -4.89
CA LYS A 43 0.68 13.89 -4.07
C LYS A 43 1.40 15.09 -3.46
N GLN A 44 2.69 15.28 -3.75
CA GLN A 44 3.51 16.40 -3.26
C GLN A 44 3.45 16.57 -1.74
N ILE A 45 3.45 15.44 -1.00
CA ILE A 45 3.36 15.48 0.46
C ILE A 45 4.61 16.18 1.03
N PRO A 46 4.43 17.17 1.91
CA PRO A 46 5.54 17.87 2.54
C PRO A 46 6.42 16.91 3.35
N GLY A 47 7.72 16.96 3.10
CA GLY A 47 8.72 16.15 3.80
C GLY A 47 9.90 15.79 2.91
N ASP A 48 11.10 15.80 3.48
CA ASP A 48 12.36 15.43 2.82
C ASP A 48 12.53 13.90 2.69
N SER A 49 11.91 13.16 3.60
CA SER A 49 12.03 11.70 3.73
C SER A 49 10.66 11.05 3.80
N THR A 50 10.57 9.78 3.39
CA THR A 50 9.34 8.97 3.46
C THR A 50 8.75 9.00 4.87
N ASN A 51 9.58 8.85 5.91
CA ASN A 51 9.16 8.93 7.31
C ASN A 51 8.54 10.28 7.68
N ARG A 52 9.09 11.41 7.22
CA ARG A 52 8.50 12.73 7.49
C ARG A 52 7.19 12.94 6.73
N LYS A 53 7.11 12.46 5.48
CA LYS A 53 5.86 12.49 4.70
C LYS A 53 4.77 11.68 5.39
N ILE A 54 5.11 10.51 5.93
CA ILE A 54 4.18 9.66 6.69
C ILE A 54 3.72 10.33 7.97
N LYS A 55 4.63 10.89 8.77
CA LYS A 55 4.25 11.69 9.95
C LYS A 55 3.32 12.85 9.59
N TYR A 56 3.53 13.49 8.43
CA TYR A 56 2.65 14.55 7.96
C TYR A 56 1.25 14.05 7.65
N ILE A 57 1.14 12.89 6.96
CA ILE A 57 -0.16 12.31 6.59
C ILE A 57 -0.85 11.58 7.74
N GLN A 58 -0.13 11.16 8.78
CA GLN A 58 -0.62 10.33 9.88
C GLN A 58 -1.89 10.91 10.53
N ARG A 59 -1.95 12.23 10.70
CA ARG A 59 -3.13 12.95 11.23
C ARG A 59 -4.35 12.96 10.32
N PHE A 60 -4.19 12.61 9.05
CA PHE A 60 -5.25 12.54 8.03
C PHE A 60 -5.63 11.10 7.69
N LEU A 61 -4.88 10.12 8.19
CA LEU A 61 -5.21 8.71 8.03
C LEU A 61 -6.33 8.35 9.00
N SER A 62 -7.32 7.59 8.53
CA SER A 62 -8.35 7.09 9.45
C SER A 62 -7.89 5.82 10.17
N LEU A 63 -6.87 5.14 9.65
CA LEU A 63 -6.28 3.93 10.25
C LEU A 63 -4.74 4.04 10.29
N PRO A 64 -4.17 4.97 11.07
CA PRO A 64 -2.72 5.17 11.15
C PRO A 64 -1.98 3.91 11.64
N ASP A 65 -2.57 3.17 12.59
CA ASP A 65 -1.97 1.97 13.17
C ASP A 65 -1.79 0.85 12.13
N LYS A 66 -2.70 0.75 11.16
CA LYS A 66 -2.56 -0.23 10.06
C LYS A 66 -1.38 0.10 9.16
N LEU A 67 -1.16 1.37 8.85
CA LEU A 67 -0.01 1.79 8.06
C LEU A 67 1.29 1.54 8.85
N ASP A 68 1.29 1.85 10.14
CA ASP A 68 2.45 1.62 11.00
C ASP A 68 2.82 0.13 11.08
N TYR A 69 1.84 -0.75 11.28
CA TYR A 69 2.03 -2.19 11.23
C TYR A 69 2.62 -2.65 9.88
N SER A 70 2.04 -2.20 8.77
CA SER A 70 2.51 -2.56 7.43
C SER A 70 3.97 -2.17 7.20
N ARG A 71 4.38 -1.02 7.73
CA ARG A 71 5.76 -0.53 7.62
C ARG A 71 6.70 -1.25 8.55
N HIS A 72 6.26 -1.58 9.76
CA HIS A 72 7.04 -2.41 10.66
C HIS A 72 7.35 -3.77 10.02
N VAL A 73 6.37 -4.43 9.39
CA VAL A 73 6.64 -5.69 8.69
C VAL A 73 7.57 -5.51 7.50
N TYR A 74 7.43 -4.42 6.73
CA TYR A 74 8.39 -4.08 5.67
C TYR A 74 9.82 -3.95 6.20
N GLU A 75 10.02 -3.26 7.33
CA GLU A 75 11.33 -3.14 7.98
C GLU A 75 11.87 -4.49 8.45
N ARG A 76 11.02 -5.37 8.98
CA ARG A 76 11.39 -6.73 9.38
C ARG A 76 11.81 -7.57 8.17
N ILE A 77 11.11 -7.47 7.03
CA ILE A 77 11.50 -8.16 5.79
C ILE A 77 12.93 -7.80 5.35
N ILE A 78 13.35 -6.55 5.56
CA ILE A 78 14.67 -6.06 5.17
C ILE A 78 15.75 -6.44 6.19
N ASN A 79 15.44 -6.34 7.49
CA ASN A 79 16.42 -6.46 8.55
C ASN A 79 16.55 -7.88 9.13
N GLU A 80 15.49 -8.68 9.07
CA GLU A 80 15.46 -10.04 9.64
C GLU A 80 15.75 -11.09 8.57
N PRO A 81 16.89 -11.79 8.63
CA PRO A 81 17.13 -12.94 7.77
C PRO A 81 16.11 -14.03 8.10
N HIS A 82 15.66 -14.77 7.07
CA HIS A 82 14.66 -15.84 7.22
C HIS A 82 13.28 -15.42 7.74
N PHE A 83 12.92 -14.13 7.69
CA PHE A 83 11.56 -13.69 8.01
C PHE A 83 10.53 -14.48 7.19
N GLU A 84 9.54 -15.12 7.82
CA GLU A 84 8.49 -15.84 7.12
C GLU A 84 7.20 -15.04 7.16
N ILE A 85 6.45 -15.07 6.07
CA ILE A 85 5.20 -14.34 5.96
C ILE A 85 4.16 -15.16 5.21
N SER A 86 2.97 -15.24 5.78
CA SER A 86 1.86 -15.96 5.17
C SER A 86 1.16 -15.13 4.09
N ARG A 87 0.39 -15.81 3.24
CA ARG A 87 -0.46 -15.16 2.24
C ARG A 87 -1.46 -14.20 2.89
N ASP A 88 -2.08 -14.61 3.99
CA ASP A 88 -3.12 -13.82 4.65
C ASP A 88 -2.55 -12.60 5.38
N GLU A 89 -1.37 -12.75 5.97
CA GLU A 89 -0.64 -11.62 6.54
C GLU A 89 -0.19 -10.64 5.45
N THR A 90 0.27 -11.16 4.30
CA THR A 90 0.62 -10.34 3.12
C THR A 90 -0.57 -9.51 2.65
N LYS A 91 -1.78 -10.09 2.61
CA LYS A 91 -3.01 -9.34 2.33
C LYS A 91 -3.24 -8.23 3.32
N HIS A 92 -3.11 -8.52 4.61
CA HIS A 92 -3.30 -7.53 5.65
C HIS A 92 -2.33 -6.35 5.50
N ILE A 93 -1.05 -6.62 5.24
CA ILE A 93 -0.01 -5.60 5.08
C ILE A 93 -0.26 -4.73 3.86
N ILE A 94 -0.53 -5.34 2.71
CA ILE A 94 -0.84 -4.58 1.48
C ILE A 94 -2.10 -3.73 1.70
N SER A 95 -3.10 -4.24 2.41
CA SER A 95 -4.30 -3.48 2.72
C SER A 95 -4.03 -2.26 3.61
N GLY A 96 -3.07 -2.36 4.54
CA GLY A 96 -2.71 -1.24 5.44
C GLY A 96 -2.16 -0.02 4.69
N TYR A 97 -1.40 -0.23 3.61
CA TYR A 97 -0.89 0.85 2.77
C TYR A 97 -1.99 1.68 2.08
N TRP A 98 -3.14 1.05 1.77
CA TRP A 98 -4.17 1.66 0.94
C TRP A 98 -5.48 1.96 1.68
N GLN A 99 -5.79 1.25 2.76
CA GLN A 99 -6.97 1.58 3.58
C GLN A 99 -6.73 2.78 4.50
N ALA A 100 -5.50 2.95 5.00
CA ALA A 100 -5.16 4.06 5.88
C ALA A 100 -5.42 5.43 5.23
N PRO A 101 -5.12 5.64 3.94
CA PRO A 101 -5.37 6.93 3.30
C PRO A 101 -6.76 7.07 2.64
N LEU A 102 -7.54 6.01 2.44
CA LEU A 102 -8.79 6.08 1.66
C LEU A 102 -10.05 6.49 2.44
N SER A 103 -9.99 6.57 3.77
CA SER A 103 -11.17 6.64 4.64
C SER A 103 -11.67 8.04 5.01
N GLY A 104 -11.29 9.09 4.26
CA GLY A 104 -12.20 10.23 4.06
C GLY A 104 -11.72 11.65 4.36
N PHE A 105 -10.43 11.93 4.56
CA PHE A 105 -10.01 13.33 4.77
C PHE A 105 -8.61 13.68 4.23
N TRP A 106 -8.44 13.57 2.91
CA TRP A 106 -7.37 14.32 2.25
C TRP A 106 -7.80 15.80 2.14
N PRO A 107 -6.98 16.78 2.57
CA PRO A 107 -7.30 18.19 2.41
C PRO A 107 -7.65 18.51 0.95
N LYS A 108 -8.72 19.28 0.71
CA LYS A 108 -9.19 19.64 -0.65
C LYS A 108 -8.13 20.30 -1.54
N GLN A 109 -7.03 20.82 -0.98
CA GLN A 109 -5.88 21.34 -1.74
C GLN A 109 -5.00 20.24 -2.38
N ILE A 110 -5.17 18.97 -2.00
CA ILE A 110 -4.45 17.78 -2.53
C ILE A 110 -5.40 16.96 -3.45
N SER A 111 -6.62 17.46 -3.68
CA SER A 111 -7.71 16.76 -4.36
C SER A 111 -7.62 16.86 -5.88
N ALA A 112 -7.12 15.79 -6.50
CA ALA A 112 -7.59 15.39 -7.81
C ALA A 112 -8.50 14.17 -7.66
N LYS A 113 -9.82 14.46 -7.56
CA LYS A 113 -10.98 13.55 -7.72
C LYS A 113 -11.08 12.33 -6.77
N PRO A 114 -12.29 11.84 -6.49
CA PRO A 114 -12.51 10.69 -5.60
C PRO A 114 -11.77 9.44 -6.13
N SER A 115 -11.00 8.79 -5.26
CA SER A 115 -10.20 7.61 -5.59
C SER A 115 -11.04 6.33 -5.72
N PRO A 116 -10.58 5.38 -6.55
CA PRO A 116 -11.41 4.44 -7.29
C PRO A 116 -11.21 3.01 -6.80
N MET A 117 -12.23 2.38 -6.24
CA MET A 117 -12.19 0.96 -5.92
C MET A 117 -12.24 0.07 -7.19
N GLU A 118 -12.61 0.64 -8.34
CA GLU A 118 -12.93 -0.08 -9.57
C GLU A 118 -11.76 -0.29 -10.56
N SER A 119 -10.54 0.19 -10.29
CA SER A 119 -9.40 0.09 -11.25
C SER A 119 -8.22 -0.77 -10.80
N LEU A 120 -8.34 -1.46 -9.67
CA LEU A 120 -7.29 -2.36 -9.17
C LEU A 120 -7.39 -3.71 -9.90
N SER A 121 -6.26 -4.31 -10.26
CA SER A 121 -6.24 -5.61 -10.90
C SER A 121 -6.94 -6.68 -10.05
N PRO A 122 -7.42 -7.79 -10.63
CA PRO A 122 -8.11 -8.84 -9.88
C PRO A 122 -7.30 -9.39 -8.70
N THR A 123 -5.97 -9.45 -8.85
CA THR A 123 -5.06 -9.89 -7.79
C THR A 123 -5.08 -8.89 -6.63
N ILE A 124 -4.90 -7.60 -6.88
CA ILE A 124 -4.89 -6.59 -5.81
C ILE A 124 -6.29 -6.38 -5.25
N PHE A 125 -7.31 -6.42 -6.09
CA PHE A 125 -8.71 -6.39 -5.69
C PHE A 125 -9.06 -7.58 -4.79
N SER A 126 -8.57 -8.78 -5.07
CA SER A 126 -8.70 -9.94 -4.16
C SER A 126 -8.03 -9.70 -2.81
N TYR A 127 -6.91 -8.96 -2.77
CA TYR A 127 -6.21 -8.60 -1.54
C TYR A 127 -6.91 -7.47 -0.77
N LEU A 128 -7.65 -6.58 -1.44
CA LEU A 128 -8.31 -5.42 -0.83
C LEU A 128 -9.81 -5.61 -0.53
N SER A 129 -10.53 -6.43 -1.31
CA SER A 129 -11.99 -6.61 -1.19
C SER A 129 -12.45 -7.40 0.04
N PHE A 130 -11.53 -7.98 0.80
CA PHE A 130 -11.88 -8.71 2.03
C PHE A 130 -12.29 -7.79 3.19
N CYS A 131 -12.04 -6.48 3.12
CA CYS A 131 -12.37 -5.54 4.20
C CYS A 131 -13.69 -4.75 4.01
N CYS A 132 -14.39 -4.90 2.88
CA CYS A 132 -15.73 -4.33 2.68
C CYS A 132 -16.86 -5.39 2.78
N GLY A 133 -16.53 -6.62 3.22
CA GLY A 133 -17.42 -7.77 3.18
C GLY A 133 -17.58 -8.51 4.51
N ARG A 134 -17.89 -7.80 5.61
CA ARG A 134 -18.84 -8.18 6.67
C ARG A 134 -18.87 -7.15 7.78
#